data_AF-A0A0D8X5T0-F1
#
_entry.id   AF-A0A0D8X5T0-F1
#
_cell.length_a   1.000
_cell.length_b   1.000
_cell.length_c   1.000
_cell.angle_alpha   90.00
_cell.angle_beta   90.00
_cell.angle_gamma   90.00
#
_symmetry.space_group_name_H-M   'P 1'
#
loop_
_entity.id
_entity.type
_entity.pdbx_description
1 polymer ?
#
loop_
_entity_poly.entity_id
_entity_poly.type
_entity_poly.pdbx_seq_one_letter_code
_entity_poly.pdbx_strand_id
1 'polypeptide(L)'
;MPASLVLQVDRLVVTTTHMNRNRRFFIYGIVENNARNQFFQTTEGSISVEQYFQEKYKLALRYPLLPLVTERQGSTGINFYPLEVLYIEPGQRVENKKLAGRLTEKVIQQTRMLPQEMRNHNIRQLVQANLMNGENQYLNSFGVGIISCFFLIPFPYFTI
;
A
#
# COMPACT_ATOMS: atom_id res chain seq x y z
N MET A 1 20.35 -12.69 -3.22
CA MET A 1 19.23 -12.17 -4.06
C MET A 1 19.60 -10.80 -4.63
N PRO A 2 19.09 -10.36 -5.80
CA PRO A 2 19.43 -9.03 -6.32
C PRO A 2 18.88 -7.97 -5.34
N ALA A 3 19.75 -7.09 -4.85
CA ALA A 3 19.46 -6.06 -3.85
C ALA A 3 18.26 -5.15 -4.23
N SER A 4 17.86 -5.14 -5.49
CA SER A 4 16.73 -4.36 -6.01
C SER A 4 15.37 -4.75 -5.45
N LEU A 5 15.13 -6.04 -5.13
CA LEU A 5 13.82 -6.48 -4.63
C LEU A 5 13.63 -6.15 -3.14
N VAL A 6 14.70 -6.24 -2.36
CA VAL A 6 14.66 -5.90 -0.92
C VAL A 6 14.31 -4.42 -0.72
N LEU A 7 14.84 -3.54 -1.59
CA LEU A 7 14.56 -2.10 -1.56
C LEU A 7 13.11 -1.75 -1.95
N GLN A 8 12.41 -2.61 -2.69
CA GLN A 8 11.03 -2.33 -3.13
C GLN A 8 9.97 -2.66 -2.08
N VAL A 9 10.31 -3.54 -1.14
CA VAL A 9 9.36 -4.08 -0.16
C VAL A 9 9.60 -3.50 1.24
N ASP A 10 10.71 -2.76 1.43
CA ASP A 10 11.00 -2.05 2.66
C ASP A 10 9.88 -1.05 2.99
N ARG A 11 9.45 -1.04 4.26
CA ARG A 11 8.42 -0.13 4.82
C ARG A 11 7.01 -0.24 4.23
N LEU A 12 6.71 -1.28 3.46
CA LEU A 12 5.31 -1.55 3.09
C LEU A 12 4.53 -2.05 4.31
N VAL A 13 3.28 -1.58 4.43
CA VAL A 13 2.30 -2.08 5.39
C VAL A 13 1.70 -3.37 4.85
N VAL A 14 1.73 -4.40 5.67
CA VAL A 14 1.11 -5.69 5.36
C VAL A 14 0.16 -6.12 6.46
N THR A 15 -0.80 -6.94 6.07
CA THR A 15 -1.81 -7.55 6.93
C THR A 15 -1.63 -9.06 6.93
N THR A 16 -1.69 -9.66 8.11
CA THR A 16 -1.67 -11.12 8.24
C THR A 16 -3.03 -11.74 7.88
N THR A 17 -3.00 -12.83 7.12
CA THR A 17 -4.21 -13.57 6.70
C THR A 17 -4.44 -14.87 7.46
N HIS A 18 -3.44 -15.35 8.21
CA HIS A 18 -3.47 -16.63 8.91
C HIS A 18 -4.15 -16.59 10.30
N MET A 19 -4.49 -15.39 10.81
CA MET A 19 -5.13 -15.21 12.11
C MET A 19 -6.60 -14.82 11.96
N ASN A 20 -7.45 -15.19 12.93
CA ASN A 20 -8.83 -14.70 13.01
C ASN A 20 -8.93 -13.17 13.22
N ARG A 21 -7.87 -12.57 13.80
CA ARG A 21 -7.71 -11.12 13.87
C ARG A 21 -6.53 -10.73 13.01
N ASN A 22 -6.83 -10.08 11.91
CA ASN A 22 -5.85 -9.55 10.98
C ASN A 22 -5.01 -8.49 11.67
N ARG A 23 -3.70 -8.72 11.78
CA ARG A 23 -2.74 -7.76 12.34
C ARG A 23 -2.07 -7.02 11.21
N ARG A 24 -1.98 -5.69 11.34
CA ARG A 24 -1.28 -4.80 10.41
C ARG A 24 0.09 -4.45 10.97
N PHE A 25 1.13 -4.51 10.15
CA PHE A 25 2.48 -4.11 10.53
C PHE A 25 3.31 -3.65 9.33
N PHE A 26 4.43 -2.99 9.59
CA PHE A 26 5.40 -2.58 8.57
C PHE A 26 6.47 -3.63 8.37
N ILE A 27 6.79 -3.93 7.12
CA ILE A 27 7.92 -4.79 6.78
C ILE A 27 9.21 -4.08 7.20
N TYR A 28 10.01 -4.74 8.04
CA TYR A 28 11.34 -4.26 8.44
C TYR A 28 12.42 -4.71 7.45
N GLY A 29 12.25 -5.88 6.84
CA GLY A 29 13.19 -6.43 5.87
C GLY A 29 12.82 -7.84 5.43
N ILE A 30 13.57 -8.36 4.48
CA ILE A 30 13.43 -9.73 3.97
C ILE A 30 14.70 -10.50 4.32
N VAL A 31 14.53 -11.72 4.81
CA VAL A 31 15.61 -12.63 5.19
C VAL A 31 15.71 -13.73 4.15
N GLU A 32 16.94 -14.04 3.71
CA GLU A 32 17.18 -15.06 2.67
C GLU A 32 16.98 -16.51 3.18
N ASN A 33 16.84 -16.70 4.49
CA ASN A 33 16.52 -18.00 5.06
C ASN A 33 15.08 -18.44 4.74
N ASN A 34 14.92 -19.75 4.63
CA ASN A 34 13.67 -20.42 4.31
C ASN A 34 12.87 -20.75 5.58
N ALA A 35 11.58 -21.00 5.43
CA ALA A 35 10.71 -21.41 6.55
C ALA A 35 11.20 -22.70 7.27
N ARG A 36 11.91 -23.58 6.53
CA ARG A 36 12.51 -24.82 7.05
C ARG A 36 13.72 -24.62 7.94
N ASN A 37 14.58 -23.68 7.58
CA ASN A 37 15.88 -23.49 8.20
C ASN A 37 15.88 -22.30 9.19
N GLN A 38 14.81 -21.51 9.20
CA GLN A 38 14.63 -20.44 10.16
C GLN A 38 13.98 -21.00 11.43
N PHE A 39 14.73 -20.93 12.53
CA PHE A 39 14.27 -21.32 13.86
C PHE A 39 14.06 -20.09 14.74
N PHE A 40 13.13 -20.18 15.67
CA PHE A 40 12.94 -19.20 16.73
C PHE A 40 12.65 -19.90 18.06
N GLN A 41 12.96 -19.22 19.15
CA GLN A 41 12.78 -19.76 20.50
C GLN A 41 11.33 -19.57 20.94
N THR A 42 10.68 -20.67 21.32
CA THR A 42 9.37 -20.70 21.96
C THR A 42 9.52 -21.19 23.40
N THR A 43 8.49 -21.06 24.22
CA THR A 43 8.44 -21.58 25.60
C THR A 43 8.73 -23.08 25.71
N GLU A 44 8.42 -23.84 24.64
CA GLU A 44 8.58 -25.30 24.56
C GLU A 44 9.89 -25.73 23.89
N GLY A 45 10.70 -24.78 23.41
CA GLY A 45 11.97 -25.04 22.72
C GLY A 45 12.11 -24.30 21.38
N SER A 46 13.18 -24.60 20.66
CA SER A 46 13.42 -24.06 19.32
C SER A 46 12.57 -24.80 18.28
N ILE A 47 11.73 -24.07 17.55
CA ILE A 47 10.86 -24.61 16.50
C ILE A 47 11.13 -23.89 15.18
N SER A 48 10.99 -24.58 14.05
CA SER A 48 11.08 -23.95 12.73
C SER A 48 9.81 -23.16 12.41
N VAL A 49 9.93 -22.16 11.53
CA VAL A 49 8.76 -21.40 11.06
C VAL A 49 7.76 -22.31 10.34
N GLU A 50 8.23 -23.26 9.51
CA GLU A 50 7.35 -24.22 8.82
C GLU A 50 6.53 -25.06 9.82
N GLN A 51 7.20 -25.67 10.80
CA GLN A 51 6.53 -26.50 11.82
C GLN A 51 5.55 -25.70 12.66
N TYR A 52 5.93 -24.48 13.06
CA TYR A 52 5.04 -23.63 13.85
C TYR A 52 3.74 -23.30 13.12
N PHE A 53 3.80 -22.97 11.83
CA PHE A 53 2.60 -22.68 11.05
C PHE A 53 1.74 -23.93 10.82
N GLN A 54 2.37 -25.10 10.68
CA GLN A 54 1.67 -26.37 10.56
C GLN A 54 0.99 -26.78 11.88
N GLU A 55 1.65 -26.65 13.03
CA GLU A 55 1.12 -27.10 14.32
C GLU A 55 0.09 -26.11 14.88
N LYS A 56 0.43 -24.81 14.91
CA LYS A 56 -0.41 -23.79 15.53
C LYS A 56 -1.60 -23.37 14.67
N TYR A 57 -1.36 -23.18 13.37
CA TYR A 57 -2.39 -22.68 12.44
C TYR A 57 -2.94 -23.76 11.52
N LYS A 58 -2.45 -25.00 11.59
CA LYS A 58 -2.86 -26.11 10.70
C LYS A 58 -2.70 -25.74 9.22
N LEU A 59 -1.71 -24.91 8.90
CA LEU A 59 -1.49 -24.37 7.57
C LEU A 59 -0.20 -24.96 6.98
N ALA A 60 -0.34 -25.74 5.92
CA ALA A 60 0.79 -26.25 5.16
C ALA A 60 1.24 -25.19 4.14
N LEU A 61 2.45 -24.67 4.32
CA LEU A 61 3.06 -23.72 3.39
C LEU A 61 3.30 -24.38 2.03
N ARG A 62 2.85 -23.76 0.94
CA ARG A 62 3.03 -24.30 -0.42
C ARG A 62 4.45 -24.07 -0.93
N TYR A 63 5.11 -23.01 -0.45
CA TYR A 63 6.41 -22.56 -0.89
C TYR A 63 7.34 -22.31 0.31
N PRO A 64 7.73 -23.37 1.05
CA PRO A 64 8.55 -23.23 2.25
C PRO A 64 10.00 -22.78 1.97
N LEU A 65 10.44 -22.80 0.71
CA LEU A 65 11.76 -22.38 0.25
C LEU A 65 11.82 -20.90 -0.14
N LEU A 66 10.73 -20.14 0.05
CA LEU A 66 10.74 -18.70 -0.18
C LEU A 66 11.37 -17.96 1.01
N PRO A 67 11.94 -16.77 0.75
CA PRO A 67 12.46 -15.93 1.81
C PRO A 67 11.36 -15.46 2.76
N LEU A 68 11.75 -15.12 3.98
CA LEU A 68 10.83 -14.71 5.03
C LEU A 68 10.83 -13.18 5.20
N VAL A 69 9.68 -12.63 5.55
CA VAL A 69 9.53 -11.23 5.92
C VAL A 69 9.78 -11.07 7.40
N THR A 70 10.47 -10.00 7.79
CA THR A 70 10.72 -9.66 9.18
C THR A 70 9.89 -8.49 9.64
N GLU A 71 9.39 -8.61 10.87
CA GLU A 71 8.78 -7.52 11.63
C GLU A 71 9.65 -7.28 12.86
N ARG A 72 10.00 -6.02 13.12
CA ARG A 72 10.71 -5.65 14.33
C ARG A 72 9.71 -5.25 15.42
N GLN A 73 9.55 -6.08 16.44
CA GLN A 73 8.67 -5.80 17.57
C GLN A 73 9.48 -5.26 18.76
N GLY A 74 9.79 -3.96 18.73
CA GLY A 74 10.41 -3.23 19.85
C GLY A 74 11.66 -3.92 20.41
N SER A 75 11.69 -4.12 21.74
CA SER A 75 12.75 -4.82 22.48
C SER A 75 12.58 -6.35 22.53
N THR A 76 11.44 -6.87 22.05
CA THR A 76 11.05 -8.29 22.16
C THR A 76 11.63 -9.17 21.04
N GLY A 77 12.22 -8.56 20.01
CA GLY A 77 12.97 -9.26 18.97
C GLY A 77 12.40 -9.10 17.56
N ILE A 78 12.83 -9.98 16.67
CA ILE A 78 12.44 -10.03 15.26
C ILE A 78 11.49 -11.20 15.06
N ASN A 79 10.30 -10.93 14.52
CA ASN A 79 9.35 -11.95 14.11
C ASN A 79 9.55 -12.28 12.63
N PHE A 80 9.35 -13.54 12.26
CA PHE A 80 9.49 -14.03 10.89
C PHE A 80 8.13 -14.49 10.35
N TYR A 81 7.79 -14.04 9.14
CA TYR A 81 6.54 -14.35 8.48
C TYR A 81 6.79 -14.90 7.07
N PRO A 82 6.17 -16.04 6.71
CA PRO A 82 6.12 -16.48 5.32
C PRO A 82 5.40 -15.48 4.43
N LEU A 83 5.86 -15.31 3.19
CA LEU A 83 5.22 -14.42 2.21
C LEU A 83 3.77 -14.82 1.87
N GLU A 84 3.44 -16.11 1.98
CA GLU A 84 2.10 -16.65 1.69
C GLU A 84 1.00 -16.15 2.63
N VAL A 85 1.37 -15.73 3.84
CA VAL A 85 0.41 -15.34 4.89
C VAL A 85 0.28 -13.83 5.06
N LEU A 86 0.82 -13.06 4.10
CA LEU A 86 0.85 -11.61 4.11
C LEU A 86 0.11 -11.04 2.91
N TYR A 87 -0.63 -9.97 3.15
CA TYR A 87 -1.34 -9.19 2.15
C TYR A 87 -0.91 -7.73 2.23
N ILE A 88 -0.55 -7.12 1.10
CA ILE A 88 -0.17 -5.70 1.07
C ILE A 88 -1.42 -4.84 1.19
N GLU A 89 -1.47 -3.96 2.19
CA GLU A 89 -2.64 -3.10 2.38
C GLU A 89 -2.81 -2.14 1.18
N PRO A 90 -4.04 -1.97 0.67
CA PRO A 90 -4.31 -1.04 -0.42
C PRO A 90 -4.18 0.41 0.04
N GLY A 91 -3.99 1.33 -0.91
CA GLY A 91 -3.98 2.76 -0.63
C GLY A 91 -2.65 3.30 -0.07
N GLN A 92 -1.60 2.49 -0.05
CA GLN A 92 -0.27 2.95 0.32
C GLN A 92 0.38 3.75 -0.80
N ARG A 93 0.99 4.88 -0.43
CA ARG A 93 1.77 5.70 -1.35
C ARG A 93 3.15 5.07 -1.54
N VAL A 94 3.52 4.81 -2.79
CA VAL A 94 4.88 4.38 -3.14
C VAL A 94 5.80 5.59 -3.12
N GLU A 95 6.77 5.61 -2.19
CA GLU A 95 7.69 6.74 -2.00
C GLU A 95 8.85 6.79 -3.02
N ASN A 96 8.97 5.78 -3.89
CA ASN A 96 10.04 5.74 -4.88
C ASN A 96 10.02 7.00 -5.75
N LYS A 97 11.05 7.83 -5.61
CA LYS A 97 11.17 9.14 -6.27
C LYS A 97 11.19 9.04 -7.80
N LYS A 98 11.54 7.88 -8.35
CA LYS A 98 11.57 7.62 -9.80
C LYS A 98 10.97 6.26 -10.11
N LEU A 99 9.93 6.26 -10.95
CA LEU A 99 9.38 5.06 -11.56
C LEU A 99 10.34 4.57 -12.67
N ALA A 100 10.35 3.26 -12.92
CA ALA A 100 11.06 2.71 -14.07
C ALA A 100 10.48 3.30 -15.38
N GLY A 101 11.31 3.54 -16.40
CA GLY A 101 10.90 4.26 -17.62
C GLY A 101 9.59 3.74 -18.25
N ARG A 102 9.44 2.41 -18.37
CA ARG A 102 8.20 1.77 -18.88
C ARG A 102 6.97 2.06 -18.03
N LEU A 103 7.12 2.17 -16.71
CA LEU A 103 6.01 2.53 -15.81
C LEU A 103 5.68 4.02 -15.95
N THR A 104 6.69 4.87 -16.09
CA THR A 104 6.50 6.31 -16.33
C THR A 104 5.71 6.55 -17.62
N GLU A 105 6.06 5.88 -18.71
CA GLU A 105 5.33 5.97 -19.99
C GLU A 105 3.86 5.57 -19.83
N LYS A 106 3.58 4.46 -19.12
CA LYS A 106 2.21 4.03 -18.83
C LYS A 106 1.45 5.05 -18.00
N VAL A 107 2.08 5.60 -16.95
CA VAL A 107 1.46 6.64 -16.11
C VAL A 107 1.15 7.88 -16.95
N ILE A 108 2.06 8.31 -17.82
CA ILE A 108 1.83 9.45 -18.71
C ILE A 108 0.66 9.14 -19.64
N GLN A 109 0.63 7.97 -20.28
CA GLN A 109 -0.46 7.59 -21.18
C GLN A 109 -1.82 7.54 -20.46
N GLN A 110 -1.84 7.03 -19.23
CA GLN A 110 -3.06 6.92 -18.42
C GLN A 110 -3.53 8.25 -17.83
N THR A 111 -2.61 9.16 -17.51
CA THR A 111 -2.93 10.46 -16.89
C THR A 111 -3.05 11.60 -17.90
N ARG A 112 -2.61 11.40 -19.15
CA ARG A 112 -2.75 12.39 -20.23
C ARG A 112 -4.23 12.66 -20.48
N MET A 113 -4.62 13.92 -20.35
CA MET A 113 -5.98 14.39 -20.54
C MET A 113 -5.98 15.62 -21.44
N LEU A 114 -6.92 15.66 -22.40
CA LEU A 114 -7.08 16.83 -23.25
C LEU A 114 -7.75 17.97 -22.45
N PRO A 115 -7.39 19.24 -22.70
CA PRO A 115 -8.00 20.38 -21.99
C PRO A 115 -9.53 20.40 -22.04
N GLN A 116 -10.12 20.00 -23.17
CA GLN A 116 -11.57 19.94 -23.34
C GLN A 116 -12.23 18.89 -22.42
N GLU A 117 -11.54 17.79 -22.13
CA GLU A 117 -12.03 16.70 -21.29
C GLU A 117 -11.82 16.99 -19.79
N MET A 118 -10.84 17.83 -19.47
CA MET A 118 -10.46 18.19 -18.10
C MET A 118 -11.64 18.74 -17.30
N ARG A 119 -12.45 19.61 -17.91
CA ARG A 119 -13.64 20.18 -17.25
C ARG A 119 -14.61 19.08 -16.81
N ASN A 120 -14.96 18.18 -17.72
CA ASN A 120 -15.91 17.09 -17.46
C ASN A 120 -15.33 16.07 -16.49
N HIS A 121 -14.02 15.84 -16.51
CA HIS A 121 -13.34 15.01 -15.52
C HIS A 121 -13.44 15.61 -14.11
N ASN A 122 -13.09 16.88 -13.94
CA ASN A 122 -13.15 17.55 -12.64
C ASN A 122 -14.56 17.57 -12.05
N ILE A 123 -15.60 17.82 -12.87
CA ILE A 123 -16.99 17.77 -12.40
C ILE A 123 -17.33 16.36 -11.89
N ARG A 124 -16.94 15.30 -12.62
CA ARG A 124 -17.16 13.91 -12.17
C ARG A 124 -16.50 13.63 -10.83
N GLN A 125 -15.27 14.12 -10.62
CA GLN A 125 -14.56 13.96 -9.34
C GLN A 125 -15.28 14.68 -8.19
N LEU A 126 -15.79 15.90 -8.43
CA LEU A 126 -16.55 16.66 -7.43
C LEU A 126 -17.85 15.95 -7.04
N VAL A 127 -18.54 15.35 -8.01
CA VAL A 127 -19.75 14.55 -7.75
C VAL A 127 -19.40 13.29 -6.96
N GLN A 128 -18.36 12.55 -7.36
CA GLN A 128 -17.92 11.35 -6.63
C GLN A 128 -17.49 11.64 -5.19
N ALA A 129 -16.95 12.84 -4.95
CA ALA A 129 -16.58 13.29 -3.61
C ALA A 129 -17.75 13.85 -2.78
N ASN A 130 -18.99 13.79 -3.28
CA ASN A 130 -20.19 14.38 -2.65
C ASN A 130 -20.01 15.86 -2.29
N LEU A 131 -19.34 16.61 -3.15
CA LEU A 131 -19.05 18.04 -2.94
C LEU A 131 -20.06 18.97 -3.65
N MET A 132 -20.92 18.44 -4.51
CA MET A 132 -21.82 19.26 -5.35
C MET A 132 -23.24 19.43 -4.79
N ASN A 133 -23.73 18.48 -4.00
CA ASN A 133 -25.17 18.40 -3.71
C ASN A 133 -25.59 19.13 -2.44
N GLY A 134 -24.67 19.78 -1.71
CA GLY A 134 -24.97 20.38 -0.40
C GLY A 134 -25.33 19.36 0.69
N GLU A 135 -25.22 18.07 0.41
CA GLU A 135 -25.46 16.97 1.36
C GLU A 135 -24.29 16.73 2.32
N ASN A 136 -23.17 17.43 2.10
CA ASN A 136 -21.98 17.26 2.92
C ASN A 136 -22.16 18.02 4.25
N GLN A 137 -22.43 17.27 5.32
CA GLN A 137 -22.60 17.77 6.68
C GLN A 137 -21.45 18.67 7.14
N TYR A 138 -20.21 18.39 6.71
CA TYR A 138 -19.04 19.16 7.10
C TYR A 138 -19.04 20.53 6.44
N LEU A 139 -19.28 20.60 5.12
CA LEU A 139 -19.34 21.88 4.41
C LEU A 139 -20.45 22.79 4.95
N ASN A 140 -21.62 22.21 5.25
CA ASN A 140 -22.74 22.94 5.82
C ASN A 140 -22.42 23.48 7.22
N SER A 141 -21.70 22.71 8.06
CA SER A 141 -21.29 23.16 9.38
C SER A 141 -20.34 24.37 9.35
N PHE A 142 -19.55 24.49 8.29
CA PHE A 142 -18.65 25.63 8.07
C PHE A 142 -19.29 26.75 7.24
N GLY A 143 -20.53 26.60 6.76
CA GLY A 143 -21.18 27.58 5.90
C GLY A 143 -20.51 27.75 4.53
N VAL A 144 -19.80 26.73 4.04
CA VAL A 144 -19.03 26.78 2.79
C VAL A 144 -19.87 26.18 1.65
N GLY A 145 -20.10 26.97 0.60
CA GLY A 145 -20.72 26.54 -0.65
C GLY A 145 -19.69 26.32 -1.75
N ILE A 146 -19.88 25.30 -2.59
CA ILE A 146 -19.03 25.03 -3.75
C ILE A 146 -19.82 25.39 -5.01
N ILE A 147 -19.25 26.24 -5.85
CA ILE A 147 -19.84 26.65 -7.12
C ILE A 147 -19.50 25.59 -8.17
N SER A 148 -20.51 25.08 -8.88
CA SER A 148 -20.38 24.04 -9.91
C SER A 148 -19.86 24.56 -11.26
N CYS A 149 -19.53 25.85 -11.34
CA CYS A 149 -19.07 26.51 -12.55
C CYS A 149 -17.58 26.87 -12.46
N PHE A 150 -16.85 26.61 -13.54
CA PHE A 150 -15.46 27.03 -13.66
C PHE A 150 -15.41 28.52 -13.98
N PHE A 151 -14.62 29.26 -13.21
CA PHE A 151 -14.44 30.69 -13.44
C PHE A 151 -13.61 30.90 -14.71
N LEU A 152 -14.16 31.66 -15.66
CA LEU A 152 -13.39 32.16 -16.79
C LEU A 152 -12.62 33.39 -16.32
N ILE A 153 -11.31 33.24 -16.19
CA ILE A 153 -10.43 34.38 -15.93
C ILE A 153 -10.28 35.11 -17.28
N PRO A 154 -10.73 36.36 -17.40
CA PRO A 154 -10.51 37.13 -18.61
C PRO A 154 -9.00 37.33 -18.80
N PHE A 155 -8.47 36.95 -19.95
CA PHE A 155 -7.10 37.30 -20.30
C PHE A 155 -7.05 38.82 -20.46
N PRO A 156 -6.22 39.55 -19.68
CA PRO A 156 -6.00 40.96 -19.96
C PRO A 156 -5.37 41.04 -21.35
N TYR A 157 -5.99 41.84 -22.22
CA TYR A 157 -5.53 42.07 -23.59
C TYR A 157 -4.02 42.36 -23.60
N PHE A 158 -3.23 41.43 -24.15
CA PHE A 158 -1.89 41.74 -24.60
C PHE A 158 -2.06 42.57 -25.87
N THR A 159 -2.12 43.90 -25.71
CA THR A 159 -1.92 44.82 -26.82
C THR A 159 -0.44 44.74 -27.18
N ILE A 160 -0.13 44.13 -28.32
CA ILE A 160 1.20 44.16 -28.96
C ILE A 160 1.39 45.53 -29.59
#